data_AF-A0A1Y6HHN4-F1
#
_entry.id   AF-A0A1Y6HHN4-F1
#
_cell.length_a   1.000
_cell.length_b   1.000
_cell.length_c   1.000
_cell.angle_alpha   90.00
_cell.angle_beta   90.00
_cell.angle_gamma   90.00
#
_symmetry.space_group_name_H-M   'P 1'
#
loop_
_entity.id
_entity.type
_entity.pdbx_description
1 polymer ?
#
loop_
_entity_poly.entity_id
_entity_poly.type
_entity_poly.pdbx_seq_one_letter_code
_entity_poly.pdbx_strand_id
1 'polypeptide(L)'
;MYVDLHVTDGAKFEHDVSVQVEPVHAGDATLQRDGTRWRDAVIGDLAKQGSLPLPYYPSFVHKDDPTSGFADTVSPPRYSHGYFLLRNRFGMLVETHSWKTYPVRVRVTRNAIVSVLQQTARNGAQWRADALAADQRATKLAGEPQPLRLAADPATRTVAFRGYAYTRAPSPISGALITRYDETKPQLWNVPLRDQLKPDVVVDAPRGGYLVPAAQAALVAEKLRLHGIAFDTIATAGEYPVQSFRADTATFAPRSNEGHQNLKITGQWRDDSRSLPAGSLFMPIAQAKSGLVMAMLEPQAPDSLLQWGFFNNAFERKEYMEDYVAEDVARDMLARDPALKAQFEQRLAGDAAFAADPKARLEFFYRLHSSWDERYQLYPVLRTAQTQF
;
A
#
# COMPACT_ATOMS: atom_id res chain seq x y z
N MET A 1 17.01 10.38 9.41
CA MET A 1 16.51 10.83 8.11
C MET A 1 17.13 9.95 7.05
N TYR A 2 16.46 9.79 5.91
CA TYR A 2 16.96 9.11 4.74
C TYR A 2 16.76 10.02 3.52
N VAL A 3 17.69 10.01 2.58
CA VAL A 3 17.60 10.79 1.34
C VAL A 3 17.89 9.84 0.20
N ASP A 4 16.92 9.68 -0.68
CA ASP A 4 17.08 8.98 -1.94
C ASP A 4 17.39 9.94 -3.07
N LEU A 5 18.33 9.55 -3.93
CA LEU A 5 18.85 10.38 -5.01
C LEU A 5 18.62 9.67 -6.34
N HIS A 6 17.68 10.18 -7.13
CA HIS A 6 17.24 9.55 -8.36
C HIS A 6 17.33 10.48 -9.56
N VAL A 7 17.20 9.86 -10.74
CA VAL A 7 16.99 10.53 -12.01
C VAL A 7 15.70 9.97 -12.61
N THR A 8 14.77 10.84 -12.95
CA THR A 8 13.45 10.42 -13.47
C THR A 8 13.35 10.57 -14.97
N ASP A 9 12.75 9.55 -15.59
CA ASP A 9 12.24 9.59 -16.94
C ASP A 9 10.88 10.31 -16.96
N GLY A 10 10.67 11.20 -17.92
CA GLY A 10 9.46 12.00 -17.95
C GLY A 10 9.28 12.83 -19.21
N ALA A 11 8.20 13.61 -19.22
CA ALA A 11 7.95 14.61 -20.24
C ALA A 11 9.09 15.65 -20.27
N LYS A 12 9.31 16.28 -21.42
CA LYS A 12 10.32 17.34 -21.51
C LYS A 12 9.76 18.65 -20.97
N PHE A 13 10.39 19.19 -19.93
CA PHE A 13 10.03 20.48 -19.34
C PHE A 13 11.25 21.22 -18.77
N GLU A 14 11.05 22.47 -18.33
CA GLU A 14 12.14 23.34 -17.89
C GLU A 14 12.63 23.01 -16.48
N HIS A 15 11.76 22.50 -15.60
CA HIS A 15 12.11 22.08 -14.24
C HIS A 15 13.26 21.06 -14.22
N ASP A 16 14.18 21.19 -13.26
CA ASP A 16 15.42 20.40 -13.19
C ASP A 16 15.44 19.36 -12.06
N VAL A 17 14.61 19.56 -11.03
CA VAL A 17 14.50 18.65 -9.89
C VAL A 17 13.12 18.71 -9.25
N SER A 18 12.67 17.60 -8.69
CA SER A 18 11.59 17.60 -7.70
C SER A 18 12.13 17.10 -6.36
N VAL A 19 11.63 17.68 -5.27
CA VAL A 19 11.99 17.31 -3.90
C VAL A 19 10.71 16.93 -3.19
N GLN A 20 10.54 15.64 -2.93
CA GLN A 20 9.43 15.09 -2.17
C GLN A 20 9.94 14.67 -0.80
N VAL A 21 9.11 14.84 0.23
CA VAL A 21 9.45 14.45 1.60
C VAL A 21 8.25 13.74 2.18
N GLU A 22 8.52 12.67 2.93
CA GLU A 22 7.56 12.09 3.85
C GLU A 22 8.18 12.01 5.26
N PRO A 23 7.40 12.22 6.33
CA PRO A 23 5.99 12.59 6.32
C PRO A 23 5.75 14.05 5.88
N VAL A 24 4.80 14.25 4.96
CA VAL A 24 4.19 15.56 4.65
C VAL A 24 2.66 15.45 4.70
N HIS A 25 2.10 14.37 4.14
CA HIS A 25 0.64 14.18 4.08
C HIS A 25 0.12 13.05 4.98
N ALA A 26 0.99 12.15 5.42
CA ALA A 26 0.65 11.01 6.27
C ALA A 26 1.60 10.88 7.47
N GLY A 27 1.20 10.05 8.44
CA GLY A 27 1.98 9.81 9.66
C GLY A 27 1.74 10.88 10.74
N ASP A 28 2.69 11.04 11.65
CA ASP A 28 2.57 11.94 12.80
C ASP A 28 2.48 13.42 12.39
N ALA A 29 1.50 14.15 12.92
CA ALA A 29 1.24 15.55 12.55
C ALA A 29 2.39 16.52 12.87
N THR A 30 3.17 16.27 13.92
CA THR A 30 4.36 17.08 14.24
C THR A 30 5.41 16.87 13.15
N LEU A 31 5.63 15.62 12.77
CA LEU A 31 6.57 15.29 11.71
C LEU A 31 6.08 15.77 10.34
N GLN A 32 4.78 15.73 10.02
CA GLN A 32 4.25 16.31 8.78
C GLN A 32 4.61 17.79 8.63
N ARG A 33 4.41 18.56 9.71
CA ARG A 33 4.78 19.99 9.76
C ARG A 33 6.28 20.18 9.54
N ASP A 34 7.11 19.39 10.21
CA ASP A 34 8.56 19.52 10.13
C ASP A 34 9.11 19.06 8.77
N GLY A 35 8.52 18.01 8.19
CA GLY A 35 8.83 17.51 6.84
C GLY A 35 8.48 18.52 5.75
N THR A 36 7.32 19.19 5.89
CA THR A 36 6.92 20.29 5.00
C THR A 36 7.94 21.43 5.04
N ARG A 37 8.31 21.87 6.25
CA ARG A 37 9.32 22.92 6.44
C ARG A 37 10.68 22.53 5.87
N TRP A 38 11.09 21.27 6.06
CA TRP A 38 12.36 20.77 5.53
C TRP A 38 12.36 20.74 3.99
N ARG A 39 11.30 20.19 3.37
CA ARG A 39 11.13 20.20 1.91
C ARG A 39 11.22 21.61 1.36
N ASP A 40 10.42 22.53 1.90
CA ASP A 40 10.31 23.90 1.41
C ASP A 40 11.62 24.68 1.59
N ALA A 41 12.36 24.43 2.67
CA ALA A 41 13.69 25.01 2.88
C ALA A 41 14.70 24.53 1.83
N VAL A 42 14.72 23.23 1.51
CA VAL A 42 15.61 22.66 0.49
C VAL A 42 15.24 23.18 -0.90
N ILE A 43 13.95 23.25 -1.24
CA ILE A 43 13.44 23.87 -2.46
C ILE A 43 13.89 25.33 -2.54
N GLY A 44 13.73 26.11 -1.47
CA GLY A 44 14.15 27.50 -1.42
C GLY A 44 15.66 27.69 -1.60
N ASP A 45 16.48 26.82 -1.01
CA ASP A 45 17.93 26.86 -1.17
C ASP A 45 18.38 26.49 -2.59
N LEU A 46 17.71 25.52 -3.23
CA LEU A 46 17.95 25.15 -4.63
C LEU A 46 17.56 26.28 -5.59
N ALA A 47 16.41 26.91 -5.37
CA ALA A 47 15.95 28.03 -6.18
C ALA A 47 16.93 29.22 -6.14
N LYS A 48 17.48 29.55 -4.96
CA LYS A 48 18.54 30.58 -4.82
C LYS A 48 19.82 30.25 -5.61
N GLN A 49 20.05 28.97 -5.90
CA GLN A 49 21.18 28.48 -6.68
C GLN A 49 20.85 28.35 -8.18
N GLY A 50 19.68 28.85 -8.61
CA GLY A 50 19.27 28.90 -10.02
C GLY A 50 18.50 27.67 -10.51
N SER A 51 18.15 26.73 -9.63
CA SER A 51 17.29 25.60 -10.00
C SER A 51 15.81 25.97 -10.08
N LEU A 52 15.03 25.12 -10.74
CA LEU A 52 13.58 25.22 -10.85
C LEU A 52 12.90 24.04 -10.13
N PRO A 53 13.04 23.92 -8.80
CA PRO A 53 12.55 22.77 -8.04
C PRO A 53 11.02 22.71 -7.96
N LEU A 54 10.48 21.49 -7.89
CA LEU A 54 9.06 21.20 -7.65
C LEU A 54 8.83 20.47 -6.31
N PRO A 55 7.72 20.74 -5.60
CA PRO A 55 7.40 20.07 -4.33
C PRO A 55 6.61 18.75 -4.47
N TYR A 56 6.37 18.29 -5.69
CA TYR A 56 5.62 17.08 -6.04
C TYR A 56 6.28 16.36 -7.22
N TYR A 57 5.94 15.08 -7.42
CA TYR A 57 6.47 14.29 -8.54
C TYR A 57 5.82 14.72 -9.87
N PRO A 58 6.58 15.18 -10.89
CA PRO A 58 6.03 15.75 -12.11
C PRO A 58 5.64 14.69 -13.16
N SER A 59 4.85 13.69 -12.76
CA SER A 59 4.26 12.72 -13.69
C SER A 59 2.84 13.13 -14.07
N PHE A 60 2.55 13.16 -15.36
CA PHE A 60 1.19 13.44 -15.82
C PHE A 60 0.20 12.38 -15.34
N VAL A 61 -1.02 12.81 -15.00
CA VAL A 61 -2.12 11.91 -14.61
C VAL A 61 -2.47 10.96 -15.76
N HIS A 62 -2.46 11.46 -16.99
CA HIS A 62 -2.56 10.66 -18.20
C HIS A 62 -1.21 10.64 -18.92
N LYS A 63 -0.70 9.44 -19.17
CA LYS A 63 0.59 9.25 -19.84
C LYS A 63 0.59 10.00 -21.17
N ASP A 64 1.63 10.80 -21.39
CA ASP A 64 1.84 11.60 -22.60
C ASP A 64 0.71 12.60 -22.91
N ASP A 65 0.04 13.12 -21.87
CA ASP A 65 -0.92 14.21 -21.99
C ASP A 65 -0.60 15.36 -21.00
N PRO A 66 0.05 16.44 -21.47
CA PRO A 66 0.35 17.58 -20.60
C PRO A 66 -0.89 18.28 -20.03
N THR A 67 -2.04 18.18 -20.69
CA THR A 67 -3.28 18.85 -20.24
C THR A 67 -3.90 18.16 -19.02
N SER A 68 -3.56 16.89 -18.78
CA SER A 68 -4.03 16.13 -17.63
C SER A 68 -3.47 16.63 -16.29
N GLY A 69 -2.39 17.42 -16.35
CA GLY A 69 -1.74 17.96 -15.17
C GLY A 69 -1.15 16.88 -14.26
N PHE A 70 -1.13 17.13 -12.95
CA PHE A 70 -0.41 16.30 -11.99
C PHE A 70 -1.29 15.90 -10.81
N ALA A 71 -0.90 14.84 -10.11
CA ALA A 71 -1.49 14.44 -8.84
C ALA A 71 -0.39 14.12 -7.84
N ASP A 72 -0.50 14.67 -6.64
CA ASP A 72 0.34 14.30 -5.51
C ASP A 72 -0.22 13.04 -4.84
N THR A 73 0.65 12.25 -4.22
CA THR A 73 0.28 10.99 -3.56
C THR A 73 1.23 10.70 -2.42
N VAL A 74 0.78 9.96 -1.40
CA VAL A 74 1.70 9.33 -0.44
C VAL A 74 2.29 8.09 -1.09
N SER A 75 3.61 8.09 -1.26
CA SER A 75 4.33 6.96 -1.82
C SER A 75 4.15 5.73 -0.91
N PRO A 76 3.75 4.57 -1.48
CA PRO A 76 3.56 3.38 -0.67
C PRO A 76 4.91 2.84 -0.17
N PRO A 77 4.90 1.98 0.87
CA PRO A 77 6.10 1.65 1.65
C PRO A 77 7.20 0.90 0.90
N ARG A 78 6.96 0.38 -0.32
CA ARG A 78 8.03 -0.15 -1.17
C ARG A 78 9.03 0.92 -1.62
N TYR A 79 8.61 2.18 -1.69
CA TYR A 79 9.51 3.29 -2.00
C TYR A 79 10.20 3.77 -0.72
N SER A 80 11.52 3.91 -0.78
CA SER A 80 12.38 4.25 0.34
C SER A 80 11.92 5.48 1.13
N HIS A 81 11.57 6.58 0.46
CA HIS A 81 11.12 7.81 1.11
C HIS A 81 9.74 7.65 1.78
N GLY A 82 8.84 6.87 1.19
CA GLY A 82 7.55 6.51 1.77
C GLY A 82 7.66 5.53 2.94
N TYR A 83 8.66 4.65 2.94
CA TYR A 83 8.90 3.66 4.00
C TYR A 83 9.18 4.31 5.37
N PHE A 84 10.01 5.36 5.41
CA PHE A 84 10.49 5.92 6.67
C PHE A 84 9.40 6.62 7.50
N LEU A 85 8.33 7.10 6.87
CA LEU A 85 7.21 7.73 7.59
C LEU A 85 6.54 6.73 8.55
N LEU A 86 6.45 5.45 8.17
CA LEU A 86 5.90 4.36 9.01
C LEU A 86 6.78 4.03 10.22
N ARG A 87 8.00 4.56 10.26
CA ARG A 87 8.95 4.45 11.37
C ARG A 87 9.09 5.76 12.14
N ASN A 88 8.20 6.73 11.90
CA ASN A 88 8.31 8.09 12.43
C ASN A 88 9.67 8.73 12.11
N ARG A 89 10.19 8.52 10.89
CA ARG A 89 11.44 9.12 10.41
C ARG A 89 11.19 9.83 9.08
N PHE A 90 11.98 10.87 8.84
CA PHE A 90 11.93 11.58 7.57
C PHE A 90 12.62 10.79 6.45
N GLY A 91 11.96 10.70 5.31
CA GLY A 91 12.49 10.27 4.02
C GLY A 91 12.34 11.39 3.01
N MET A 92 13.39 11.66 2.23
CA MET A 92 13.36 12.62 1.12
C MET A 92 13.68 11.89 -0.18
N LEU A 93 13.00 12.25 -1.24
CA LEU A 93 13.30 11.85 -2.60
C LEU A 93 13.72 13.08 -3.39
N VAL A 94 14.95 13.06 -3.89
CA VAL A 94 15.50 14.09 -4.79
C VAL A 94 15.53 13.52 -6.20
N GLU A 95 14.59 13.98 -7.01
CA GLU A 95 14.37 13.49 -8.37
C GLU A 95 14.91 14.49 -9.38
N THR A 96 16.13 14.27 -9.87
CA THR A 96 16.66 15.11 -10.96
C THR A 96 16.08 14.68 -12.31
N HIS A 97 15.96 15.64 -13.23
CA HIS A 97 15.30 15.38 -14.50
C HIS A 97 16.25 14.82 -15.57
N SER A 98 15.93 13.66 -16.16
CA SER A 98 16.78 12.93 -17.13
C SER A 98 17.16 13.75 -18.37
N TRP A 99 16.30 14.67 -18.80
CA TRP A 99 16.57 15.54 -19.96
C TRP A 99 17.57 16.66 -19.70
N LYS A 100 17.98 16.90 -18.45
CA LYS A 100 19.08 17.84 -18.15
C LYS A 100 20.42 17.18 -18.41
N THR A 101 21.42 17.96 -18.85
CA THR A 101 22.76 17.41 -19.08
C THR A 101 23.36 16.84 -17.80
N TYR A 102 24.22 15.82 -17.93
CA TYR A 102 24.81 15.17 -16.78
C TYR A 102 25.48 16.15 -15.78
N PRO A 103 26.28 17.16 -16.23
CA PRO A 103 26.84 18.15 -15.31
C PRO A 103 25.79 18.99 -14.56
N VAL A 104 24.64 19.27 -15.18
CA VAL A 104 23.53 19.96 -14.51
C VAL A 104 22.97 19.07 -13.41
N ARG A 105 22.67 17.80 -13.71
CA ARG A 105 22.12 16.86 -12.72
C ARG A 105 23.06 16.69 -11.52
N VAL A 106 24.36 16.47 -11.77
CA VAL A 106 25.38 16.36 -10.70
C VAL A 106 25.40 17.60 -9.82
N ARG A 107 25.38 18.80 -10.41
CA ARG A 107 25.38 20.06 -9.65
C ARG A 107 24.11 20.20 -8.80
N VAL A 108 22.93 19.92 -9.36
CA VAL A 108 21.66 20.02 -8.63
C VAL A 108 21.59 19.03 -7.48
N THR A 109 21.96 17.76 -7.71
CA THR A 109 22.05 16.75 -6.66
C THR A 109 23.03 17.16 -5.55
N ARG A 110 24.22 17.65 -5.91
CA ARG A 110 25.21 18.16 -4.94
C ARG A 110 24.65 19.31 -4.12
N ASN A 111 23.96 20.26 -4.76
CA ASN A 111 23.35 21.39 -4.07
C ASN A 111 22.23 20.96 -3.11
N ALA A 112 21.44 19.95 -3.49
CA ALA A 112 20.42 19.37 -2.62
C ALA A 112 21.04 18.71 -1.39
N ILE A 113 22.10 17.90 -1.56
CA ILE A 113 22.84 17.28 -0.45
C ILE A 113 23.37 18.35 0.52
N VAL A 114 23.99 19.42 -0.01
CA VAL A 114 24.52 20.51 0.82
C VAL A 114 23.42 21.18 1.62
N SER A 115 22.27 21.50 1.00
CA SER A 115 21.13 22.08 1.71
C SER A 115 20.60 21.12 2.78
N VAL A 116 20.41 19.83 2.47
CA VAL A 116 19.98 18.83 3.45
C VAL A 116 20.90 18.80 4.67
N LEU A 117 22.22 18.74 4.47
CA LEU A 117 23.18 18.71 5.57
C LEU A 117 23.12 20.00 6.41
N GLN A 118 22.97 21.16 5.78
CA GLN A 118 22.81 22.44 6.48
C GLN A 118 21.51 22.51 7.28
N GLN A 119 20.39 22.06 6.71
CA GLN A 119 19.11 22.02 7.41
C GLN A 119 19.14 21.01 8.58
N THR A 120 19.83 19.88 8.41
CA THR A 120 20.06 18.91 9.49
C THR A 120 20.90 19.50 10.62
N ALA A 121 21.97 20.22 10.30
CA ALA A 121 22.82 20.85 11.30
C ALA A 121 22.04 21.90 12.12
N ARG A 122 21.11 22.63 11.50
CA ARG A 122 20.29 23.66 12.16
C ARG A 122 19.15 23.08 13.00
N ASN A 123 18.47 22.05 12.50
CA ASN A 123 17.18 21.61 13.06
C ASN A 123 17.21 20.18 13.63
N GLY A 124 18.28 19.42 13.38
CA GLY A 124 18.32 17.98 13.62
C GLY A 124 18.09 17.56 15.08
N ALA A 125 18.50 18.39 16.04
CA ALA A 125 18.22 18.15 17.46
C ALA A 125 16.71 18.16 17.76
N GLN A 126 15.99 19.18 17.24
CA GLN A 126 14.54 19.30 17.38
C GLN A 126 13.84 18.15 16.65
N TRP A 127 14.20 17.88 15.39
CA TRP A 127 13.64 16.79 14.60
C TRP A 127 13.82 15.41 15.25
N ARG A 128 14.96 15.17 15.90
CA ARG A 128 15.18 13.94 16.66
C ARG A 128 14.26 13.84 17.87
N ALA A 129 14.09 14.94 18.62
CA ALA A 129 13.16 14.96 19.75
C ALA A 129 11.72 14.69 19.30
N ASP A 130 11.28 15.32 18.22
CA ASP A 130 9.94 15.14 17.67
C ASP A 130 9.72 13.71 17.15
N ALA A 131 10.72 13.11 16.50
CA ALA A 131 10.67 11.71 16.05
C ALA A 131 10.56 10.71 17.22
N LEU A 132 11.31 10.95 18.31
CA LEU A 132 11.20 10.12 19.52
C LEU A 132 9.86 10.30 20.23
N ALA A 133 9.29 11.51 20.22
CA ALA A 133 7.95 11.74 20.75
C ALA A 133 6.87 11.06 19.89
N ALA A 134 7.04 11.04 18.56
CA ALA A 134 6.17 10.31 17.64
C ALA A 134 6.25 8.79 17.89
N ASP A 135 7.44 8.23 18.13
CA ASP A 135 7.60 6.83 18.55
C ASP A 135 6.80 6.51 19.81
N GLN A 136 6.79 7.41 20.80
CA GLN A 136 5.99 7.23 22.02
C GLN A 136 4.49 7.29 21.75
N ARG A 137 4.03 8.21 20.89
CA ARG A 137 2.61 8.27 20.48
C ARG A 137 2.18 7.01 19.73
N ALA A 138 3.05 6.46 18.87
CA ALA A 138 2.79 5.25 18.12
C ALA A 138 2.56 4.02 19.02
N THR A 139 3.08 3.99 20.25
CA THR A 139 2.78 2.92 21.22
C THR A 139 1.32 2.88 21.67
N LYS A 140 0.53 3.91 21.37
CA LYS A 140 -0.84 4.11 21.85
C LYS A 140 -1.90 4.04 20.75
N LEU A 141 -1.59 3.44 19.59
CA LEU A 141 -2.54 3.33 18.48
C LEU A 141 -3.64 2.29 18.68
N ALA A 142 -3.56 1.45 19.72
CA ALA A 142 -4.51 0.35 19.94
C ALA A 142 -5.98 0.81 19.88
N GLY A 143 -6.75 0.26 18.95
CA GLY A 143 -8.17 0.59 18.75
C GLY A 143 -8.44 1.91 18.03
N GLU A 144 -7.42 2.69 17.66
CA GLU A 144 -7.58 3.94 16.94
C GLU A 144 -7.65 3.71 15.42
N PRO A 145 -8.49 4.47 14.68
CA PRO A 145 -8.57 4.38 13.23
C PRO A 145 -7.28 4.92 12.60
N GLN A 146 -6.64 4.10 11.75
CA GLN A 146 -5.42 4.48 11.04
C GLN A 146 -5.65 4.49 9.52
N PRO A 147 -5.31 5.60 8.82
CA PRO A 147 -5.28 5.61 7.37
C PRO A 147 -4.07 4.82 6.88
N LEU A 148 -4.30 3.65 6.27
CA LEU A 148 -3.26 2.83 5.64
C LEU A 148 -2.94 3.28 4.22
N ARG A 149 -3.88 3.98 3.58
CA ARG A 149 -3.73 4.57 2.25
C ARG A 149 -4.50 5.87 2.15
N LEU A 150 -3.84 6.88 1.60
CA LEU A 150 -4.47 8.13 1.16
C LEU A 150 -4.63 8.12 -0.36
N ALA A 151 -5.67 8.78 -0.86
CA ALA A 151 -5.89 9.01 -2.28
C ALA A 151 -6.01 10.51 -2.55
N ALA A 152 -5.57 10.92 -3.75
CA ALA A 152 -5.79 12.28 -4.23
C ALA A 152 -7.29 12.55 -4.37
N ASP A 153 -7.76 13.63 -3.75
CA ASP A 153 -9.11 14.12 -3.96
C ASP A 153 -9.27 14.62 -5.41
N PRO A 154 -10.46 14.49 -6.03
CA PRO A 154 -10.71 15.02 -7.36
C PRO A 154 -10.55 16.53 -7.48
N ALA A 155 -10.63 17.27 -6.37
CA ALA A 155 -10.43 18.72 -6.34
C ALA A 155 -9.05 19.10 -6.91
N THR A 156 -9.04 20.08 -7.79
CA THR A 156 -7.83 20.58 -8.45
C THR A 156 -7.66 22.06 -8.22
N ARG A 157 -6.41 22.51 -8.15
CA ARG A 157 -6.04 23.91 -8.41
C ARG A 157 -5.21 24.02 -9.67
N THR A 158 -5.23 25.17 -10.33
CA THR A 158 -4.37 25.43 -11.49
C THR A 158 -2.95 25.77 -11.05
N VAL A 159 -1.96 25.15 -11.70
CA VAL A 159 -0.55 25.50 -11.55
C VAL A 159 0.02 26.03 -12.85
N ALA A 160 0.87 27.04 -12.73
CA ALA A 160 1.67 27.60 -13.80
C ALA A 160 2.98 26.80 -13.92
N PHE A 161 2.96 25.77 -14.76
CA PHE A 161 4.07 24.83 -14.92
C PHE A 161 4.96 25.21 -16.11
N ARG A 162 6.28 25.24 -15.91
CA ARG A 162 7.25 25.65 -16.95
C ARG A 162 7.59 24.48 -17.86
N GLY A 163 6.92 24.41 -19.00
CA GLY A 163 7.13 23.40 -20.02
C GLY A 163 7.69 23.98 -21.33
N TYR A 164 7.49 23.25 -22.41
CA TYR A 164 7.84 23.66 -23.77
C TYR A 164 6.61 23.66 -24.68
N ALA A 165 6.63 24.41 -25.77
CA ALA A 165 5.62 24.26 -26.81
C ALA A 165 5.60 22.80 -27.30
N TYR A 166 4.42 22.24 -27.55
CA TYR A 166 4.31 20.87 -28.02
C TYR A 166 3.22 20.67 -29.06
N THR A 167 3.37 19.61 -29.85
CA THR A 167 2.35 19.11 -30.78
C THR A 167 2.03 17.65 -30.45
N ARG A 168 0.80 17.22 -30.74
CA ARG A 168 0.37 15.82 -30.59
C ARG A 168 -0.13 15.31 -31.92
N ALA A 169 0.44 14.20 -32.40
CA ALA A 169 0.05 13.59 -33.67
C ALA A 169 0.22 12.05 -33.62
N PRO A 170 -0.54 11.30 -34.43
CA PRO A 170 -0.32 9.86 -34.58
C PRO A 170 1.11 9.57 -35.04
N SER A 171 1.73 8.60 -34.38
CA SER A 171 3.04 8.09 -34.75
C SER A 171 2.93 7.17 -35.95
N PRO A 172 3.68 7.39 -37.04
CA PRO A 172 3.73 6.44 -38.15
C PRO A 172 4.42 5.12 -37.76
N ILE A 173 5.15 5.08 -36.64
CA ILE A 173 5.90 3.90 -36.19
C ILE A 173 5.03 3.05 -35.25
N SER A 174 4.46 3.67 -34.22
CA SER A 174 3.72 2.95 -33.18
C SER A 174 2.20 3.00 -33.35
N GLY A 175 1.68 3.83 -34.25
CA GLY A 175 0.24 4.12 -34.39
C GLY A 175 -0.35 4.93 -33.22
N ALA A 176 0.38 5.07 -32.11
CA ALA A 176 -0.07 5.81 -30.93
C ALA A 176 -0.01 7.32 -31.14
N LEU A 177 -0.84 8.07 -30.42
CA LEU A 177 -0.68 9.52 -30.28
C LEU A 177 0.61 9.81 -29.51
N ILE A 178 1.51 10.63 -30.07
CA ILE A 178 2.77 11.03 -29.43
C ILE A 178 2.84 12.54 -29.27
N THR A 179 3.32 13.00 -28.11
CA THR A 179 3.69 14.39 -27.87
C THR A 179 5.13 14.68 -28.31
N ARG A 180 5.31 15.71 -29.13
CA ARG A 180 6.62 16.25 -29.53
C ARG A 180 6.81 17.63 -28.95
N TYR A 181 7.83 17.79 -28.10
CA TYR A 181 8.18 19.05 -27.45
C TYR A 181 9.22 19.83 -28.27
N ASP A 182 9.04 21.14 -28.40
CA ASP A 182 9.97 22.10 -28.99
C ASP A 182 10.75 22.80 -27.87
N GLU A 183 11.91 22.25 -27.53
CA GLU A 183 12.77 22.73 -26.44
C GLU A 183 13.28 24.17 -26.64
N THR A 184 13.16 24.71 -27.86
CA THR A 184 13.55 26.09 -28.18
C THR A 184 12.49 27.12 -27.80
N LYS A 185 11.27 26.67 -27.46
CA LYS A 185 10.14 27.53 -27.13
C LYS A 185 9.58 27.20 -25.75
N PRO A 186 10.14 27.77 -24.67
CA PRO A 186 9.54 27.73 -23.34
C PRO A 186 8.08 28.16 -23.36
N GLN A 187 7.23 27.45 -22.63
CA GLN A 187 5.81 27.75 -22.54
C GLN A 187 5.31 27.50 -21.12
N LEU A 188 4.55 28.46 -20.59
CA LEU A 188 3.83 28.28 -19.34
C LEU A 188 2.56 27.49 -19.60
N TRP A 189 2.44 26.31 -18.99
CA TRP A 189 1.24 25.50 -19.02
C TRP A 189 0.40 25.79 -17.78
N ASN A 190 -0.86 26.16 -17.96
CA ASN A 190 -1.83 26.30 -16.88
C ASN A 190 -2.59 24.98 -16.76
N VAL A 191 -2.14 24.10 -15.88
CA VAL A 191 -2.61 22.70 -15.80
C VAL A 191 -3.17 22.38 -14.41
N PRO A 192 -4.09 21.41 -14.28
CA PRO A 192 -4.61 21.03 -12.98
C PRO A 192 -3.54 20.32 -12.13
N LEU A 193 -3.57 20.56 -10.82
CA LEU A 193 -2.84 19.79 -9.82
C LEU A 193 -3.84 19.32 -8.76
N ARG A 194 -3.86 18.00 -8.50
CA ARG A 194 -4.56 17.38 -7.38
C ARG A 194 -3.58 17.17 -6.24
N ASP A 195 -3.57 18.06 -5.26
CA ASP A 195 -2.64 18.02 -4.12
C ASP A 195 -3.34 18.01 -2.75
N GLN A 196 -4.67 17.80 -2.74
CA GLN A 196 -5.43 17.48 -1.55
C GLN A 196 -5.56 15.96 -1.45
N LEU A 197 -5.21 15.39 -0.31
CA LEU A 197 -5.33 13.95 -0.06
C LEU A 197 -6.41 13.66 0.96
N LYS A 198 -7.12 12.53 0.80
CA LYS A 198 -8.09 12.03 1.76
C LYS A 198 -7.84 10.56 2.10
N PRO A 199 -8.24 10.09 3.29
CA PRO A 199 -8.20 8.68 3.61
C PRO A 199 -9.01 7.85 2.61
N ASP A 200 -8.44 6.74 2.15
CA ASP A 200 -9.06 5.79 1.22
C ASP A 200 -9.22 4.42 1.89
N VAL A 201 -8.13 3.90 2.48
CA VAL A 201 -8.18 2.69 3.32
C VAL A 201 -7.95 3.12 4.76
N VAL A 202 -9.00 3.01 5.57
CA VAL A 202 -8.95 3.28 7.02
C VAL A 202 -9.30 2.01 7.75
N VAL A 203 -8.49 1.68 8.75
CA VAL A 203 -8.60 0.45 9.50
C VAL A 203 -8.27 0.73 10.97
N ASP A 204 -9.11 0.24 11.88
CA ASP A 204 -8.80 0.30 13.31
C ASP A 204 -7.62 -0.61 13.64
N ALA A 205 -6.65 -0.08 14.38
CA ALA A 205 -5.55 -0.89 14.88
C ALA A 205 -6.09 -1.97 15.84
N PRO A 206 -5.55 -3.20 15.80
CA PRO A 206 -5.96 -4.23 16.75
C PRO A 206 -5.69 -3.76 18.18
N ARG A 207 -6.54 -4.18 19.12
CA ARG A 207 -6.41 -3.75 20.53
C ARG A 207 -5.16 -4.32 21.20
N GLY A 208 -4.82 -5.58 20.92
CA GLY A 208 -3.66 -6.26 21.48
C GLY A 208 -2.51 -6.36 20.48
N GLY A 209 -2.80 -6.88 19.29
CA GLY A 209 -1.80 -7.06 18.24
C GLY A 209 -2.21 -8.04 17.16
N TYR A 210 -1.21 -8.59 16.48
CA TYR A 210 -1.39 -9.60 15.44
C TYR A 210 -0.84 -10.95 15.87
N LEU A 211 -1.43 -12.01 15.33
CA LEU A 211 -0.97 -13.38 15.53
C LEU A 211 -0.66 -14.01 14.17
N VAL A 212 0.44 -14.74 14.08
CA VAL A 212 0.83 -15.49 12.87
C VAL A 212 0.99 -16.96 13.26
N PRO A 213 0.20 -17.88 12.70
CA PRO A 213 0.34 -19.30 12.97
C PRO A 213 1.74 -19.83 12.63
N ALA A 214 2.18 -20.88 13.33
CA ALA A 214 3.51 -21.48 13.16
C ALA A 214 3.87 -21.82 11.70
N ALA A 215 2.88 -22.19 10.87
CA ALA A 215 3.08 -22.49 9.45
C ALA A 215 3.65 -21.31 8.63
N GLN A 216 3.37 -20.07 9.04
CA GLN A 216 3.88 -18.85 8.39
C GLN A 216 4.94 -18.12 9.23
N ALA A 217 5.21 -18.60 10.46
CA ALA A 217 6.05 -17.91 11.43
C ALA A 217 7.48 -17.66 10.92
N ALA A 218 8.13 -18.64 10.28
CA ALA A 218 9.50 -18.46 9.79
C ALA A 218 9.62 -17.32 8.77
N LEU A 219 8.72 -17.31 7.77
CA LEU A 219 8.65 -16.29 6.73
C LEU A 219 8.43 -14.90 7.33
N VAL A 220 7.44 -14.79 8.22
CA VAL A 220 7.07 -13.49 8.80
C VAL A 220 8.14 -13.01 9.77
N ALA A 221 8.66 -13.87 10.65
CA ALA A 221 9.72 -13.53 11.60
C ALA A 221 10.97 -12.97 10.92
N GLU A 222 11.36 -13.51 9.76
CA GLU A 222 12.47 -12.96 8.97
C GLU A 222 12.23 -11.48 8.62
N LYS A 223 11.04 -11.14 8.10
CA LYS A 223 10.70 -9.77 7.74
C LYS A 223 10.56 -8.86 8.96
N LEU A 224 9.95 -9.36 10.04
CA LEU A 224 9.85 -8.61 11.30
C LEU A 224 11.24 -8.27 11.85
N ARG A 225 12.18 -9.23 11.86
CA ARG A 225 13.57 -8.98 12.29
C ARG A 225 14.29 -8.00 11.38
N LEU A 226 14.14 -8.10 10.06
CA LEU A 226 14.72 -7.16 9.10
C LEU A 226 14.29 -5.71 9.40
N HIS A 227 13.02 -5.52 9.78
CA HIS A 227 12.50 -4.21 10.12
C HIS A 227 12.70 -3.84 11.61
N GLY A 228 13.18 -4.78 12.44
CA GLY A 228 13.35 -4.65 13.89
C GLY A 228 12.02 -4.49 14.64
N ILE A 229 10.94 -5.08 14.14
CA ILE A 229 9.65 -5.10 14.82
C ILE A 229 9.74 -6.08 15.99
N ALA A 230 9.22 -5.68 17.14
CA ALA A 230 9.15 -6.54 18.32
C ALA A 230 8.03 -7.57 18.15
N PHE A 231 8.33 -8.82 18.48
CA PHE A 231 7.38 -9.94 18.50
C PHE A 231 7.84 -11.00 19.48
N ASP A 232 6.87 -11.75 20.00
CA ASP A 232 7.07 -12.91 20.87
C ASP A 232 6.68 -14.19 20.14
N THR A 233 7.16 -15.33 20.63
CA THR A 233 6.76 -16.65 20.14
C THR A 233 5.89 -17.33 21.19
N ILE A 234 4.69 -17.76 20.81
CA ILE A 234 3.73 -18.43 21.66
C ILE A 234 4.26 -19.81 22.01
N ALA A 235 4.48 -20.05 23.31
CA ALA A 235 5.11 -21.28 23.80
C ALA A 235 4.15 -22.47 23.88
N THR A 236 2.87 -22.21 24.12
CA THR A 236 1.87 -23.25 24.39
C THR A 236 0.75 -23.20 23.37
N ALA A 237 0.43 -24.37 22.80
CA ALA A 237 -0.73 -24.49 21.92
C ALA A 237 -2.02 -24.22 22.69
N GLY A 238 -2.97 -23.53 22.07
CA GLY A 238 -4.22 -23.16 22.73
C GLY A 238 -5.24 -22.63 21.75
N GLU A 239 -6.48 -22.52 22.22
CA GLU A 239 -7.55 -21.86 21.50
C GLU A 239 -7.69 -20.42 21.97
N TYR A 240 -7.67 -19.48 21.04
CA TYR A 240 -7.63 -18.05 21.34
C TYR A 240 -8.78 -17.30 20.68
N PRO A 241 -9.41 -16.35 21.38
CA PRO A 241 -10.33 -15.40 20.77
C PRO A 241 -9.53 -14.46 19.87
N VAL A 242 -9.94 -14.39 18.61
CA VAL A 242 -9.23 -13.64 17.57
C VAL A 242 -10.21 -12.93 16.66
N GLN A 243 -9.69 -12.13 15.74
CA GLN A 243 -10.40 -11.79 14.52
C GLN A 243 -9.68 -12.42 13.33
N SER A 244 -10.46 -13.03 12.43
CA SER A 244 -9.96 -13.57 11.17
C SER A 244 -10.49 -12.75 10.00
N PHE A 245 -9.75 -12.72 8.90
CA PHE A 245 -10.13 -12.01 7.69
C PHE A 245 -10.35 -13.01 6.56
N ARG A 246 -11.57 -13.07 6.03
CA ARG A 246 -11.87 -13.83 4.81
C ARG A 246 -12.11 -12.84 3.67
N ALA A 247 -11.48 -13.09 2.54
CA ALA A 247 -11.67 -12.25 1.37
C ALA A 247 -13.04 -12.54 0.73
N ASP A 248 -13.78 -11.47 0.42
CA ASP A 248 -14.97 -11.53 -0.45
C ASP A 248 -14.53 -11.59 -1.92
N THR A 249 -13.45 -10.88 -2.26
CA THR A 249 -12.82 -10.94 -3.58
C THR A 249 -11.30 -11.00 -3.44
N ALA A 250 -10.66 -11.73 -4.35
CA ALA A 250 -9.22 -11.86 -4.46
C ALA A 250 -8.83 -11.91 -5.94
N THR A 251 -8.09 -10.89 -6.41
CA THR A 251 -7.69 -10.75 -7.80
C THR A 251 -6.17 -10.67 -7.90
N PHE A 252 -5.56 -11.70 -8.48
CA PHE A 252 -4.13 -11.69 -8.76
C PHE A 252 -3.79 -10.73 -9.89
N ALA A 253 -2.65 -10.06 -9.77
CA ALA A 253 -2.08 -9.30 -10.86
C ALA A 253 -1.77 -10.23 -12.05
N PRO A 254 -2.04 -9.80 -13.30
CA PRO A 254 -1.81 -10.63 -14.48
C PRO A 254 -0.33 -10.82 -14.80
N ARG A 255 0.56 -10.05 -14.18
CA ARG A 255 2.02 -10.13 -14.32
C ARG A 255 2.67 -9.96 -12.96
N SER A 256 3.86 -10.53 -12.82
CA SER A 256 4.69 -10.26 -11.65
C SER A 256 5.32 -8.87 -11.71
N ASN A 257 5.64 -8.34 -10.55
CA ASN A 257 6.46 -7.16 -10.35
C ASN A 257 7.59 -7.54 -9.39
N GLU A 258 8.85 -7.34 -9.79
CA GLU A 258 10.04 -7.70 -9.00
C GLU A 258 10.05 -9.16 -8.48
N GLY A 259 9.49 -10.09 -9.27
CA GLY A 259 9.40 -11.50 -8.89
C GLY A 259 8.19 -11.87 -8.02
N HIS A 260 7.34 -10.89 -7.69
CA HIS A 260 6.14 -11.08 -6.88
C HIS A 260 4.87 -10.98 -7.72
N GLN A 261 3.91 -11.88 -7.50
CA GLN A 261 2.57 -11.72 -8.06
C GLN A 261 1.69 -11.02 -7.03
N ASN A 262 1.42 -9.74 -7.25
CA ASN A 262 0.59 -8.96 -6.33
C ASN A 262 -0.85 -9.49 -6.28
N LEU A 263 -1.51 -9.25 -5.15
CA LEU A 263 -2.89 -9.64 -4.91
C LEU A 263 -3.71 -8.45 -4.41
N LYS A 264 -4.84 -8.16 -5.07
CA LYS A 264 -5.84 -7.20 -4.61
C LYS A 264 -6.99 -7.96 -3.95
N ILE A 265 -7.41 -7.51 -2.77
CA ILE A 265 -8.47 -8.18 -2.00
C ILE A 265 -9.51 -7.19 -1.45
N THR A 266 -10.73 -7.67 -1.26
CA THR A 266 -11.77 -7.05 -0.40
C THR A 266 -12.18 -8.05 0.67
N GLY A 267 -12.69 -7.56 1.79
CA GLY A 267 -13.16 -8.38 2.91
C GLY A 267 -13.19 -7.57 4.20
N GLN A 268 -13.52 -8.24 5.29
CA GLN A 268 -13.58 -7.61 6.62
C GLN A 268 -13.09 -8.59 7.70
N TRP A 269 -12.53 -8.02 8.76
CA TRP A 269 -12.24 -8.75 9.99
C TRP A 269 -13.54 -9.15 10.69
N ARG A 270 -13.61 -10.39 11.18
CA ARG A 270 -14.74 -10.93 11.95
C ARG A 270 -14.23 -11.64 13.17
N ASP A 271 -14.98 -11.54 14.27
CA ASP A 271 -14.67 -12.27 15.49
C ASP A 271 -14.73 -13.78 15.22
N ASP A 272 -13.75 -14.50 15.76
CA ASP A 272 -13.51 -15.92 15.51
C ASP A 272 -12.77 -16.55 16.71
N SER A 273 -12.72 -17.89 16.73
CA SER A 273 -11.92 -18.66 17.67
C SER A 273 -10.98 -19.56 16.89
N ARG A 274 -9.66 -19.46 17.14
CA ARG A 274 -8.67 -20.24 16.40
C ARG A 274 -7.71 -20.94 17.35
N SER A 275 -7.50 -22.23 17.07
CA SER A 275 -6.41 -22.99 17.67
C SER A 275 -5.09 -22.55 17.04
N LEU A 276 -4.14 -22.14 17.89
CA LEU A 276 -2.79 -21.80 17.49
C LEU A 276 -1.81 -22.79 18.11
N PRO A 277 -0.91 -23.41 17.32
CA PRO A 277 0.14 -24.25 17.85
C PRO A 277 1.25 -23.42 18.50
N ALA A 278 2.04 -24.08 19.36
CA ALA A 278 3.32 -23.54 19.81
C ALA A 278 4.22 -23.18 18.60
N GLY A 279 5.01 -22.11 18.73
CA GLY A 279 5.81 -21.56 17.63
C GLY A 279 5.08 -20.52 16.77
N SER A 280 3.80 -20.25 17.03
CA SER A 280 3.09 -19.11 16.46
C SER A 280 3.68 -17.79 16.99
N LEU A 281 3.55 -16.69 16.24
CA LEU A 281 4.09 -15.38 16.63
C LEU A 281 2.99 -14.47 17.18
N PHE A 282 3.34 -13.63 18.14
CA PHE A 282 2.54 -12.50 18.61
C PHE A 282 3.29 -11.19 18.38
N MET A 283 2.69 -10.25 17.66
CA MET A 283 3.23 -8.91 17.43
C MET A 283 2.38 -7.89 18.18
N PRO A 284 2.83 -7.37 19.34
CA PRO A 284 2.06 -6.38 20.09
C PRO A 284 1.92 -5.08 19.29
N ILE A 285 0.72 -4.50 19.28
CA ILE A 285 0.51 -3.19 18.62
C ILE A 285 1.18 -2.05 19.40
N ALA A 286 1.37 -2.23 20.71
CA ALA A 286 1.91 -1.22 21.62
C ALA A 286 3.44 -1.07 21.49
N GLN A 287 3.91 -0.67 20.32
CA GLN A 287 5.32 -0.45 20.02
C GLN A 287 5.53 0.76 19.08
N ALA A 288 6.74 1.32 19.09
CA ALA A 288 7.07 2.50 18.27
C ALA A 288 6.84 2.30 16.75
N LYS A 289 6.88 1.05 16.28
CA LYS A 289 6.71 0.66 14.88
C LYS A 289 5.29 0.21 14.54
N SER A 290 4.30 0.50 15.39
CA SER A 290 2.90 0.08 15.20
C SER A 290 2.36 0.37 13.80
N GLY A 291 2.59 1.58 13.27
CA GLY A 291 2.21 1.92 11.89
C GLY A 291 2.85 1.02 10.82
N LEU A 292 4.12 0.63 11.00
CA LEU A 292 4.79 -0.33 10.11
C LEU A 292 4.24 -1.76 10.29
N VAL A 293 3.94 -2.18 11.52
CA VAL A 293 3.29 -3.48 11.77
C VAL A 293 1.95 -3.55 11.04
N MET A 294 1.13 -2.51 11.15
CA MET A 294 -0.15 -2.42 10.43
C MET A 294 0.06 -2.43 8.92
N ALA A 295 0.98 -1.63 8.38
CA ALA A 295 1.26 -1.61 6.95
C ALA A 295 1.69 -2.98 6.40
N MET A 296 2.44 -3.76 7.19
CA MET A 296 2.90 -5.09 6.78
C MET A 296 1.82 -6.17 6.91
N LEU A 297 0.99 -6.12 7.95
CA LEU A 297 0.10 -7.22 8.35
C LEU A 297 -1.37 -6.98 8.03
N GLU A 298 -1.79 -5.75 7.75
CA GLU A 298 -3.15 -5.48 7.30
C GLU A 298 -3.34 -5.93 5.85
N PRO A 299 -4.34 -6.80 5.58
CA PRO A 299 -4.49 -7.39 4.26
C PRO A 299 -4.86 -6.34 3.19
N GLN A 300 -5.45 -5.22 3.60
CA GLN A 300 -5.84 -4.10 2.73
C GLN A 300 -4.77 -2.98 2.62
N ALA A 301 -3.68 -3.04 3.40
CA ALA A 301 -2.60 -2.06 3.27
C ALA A 301 -1.83 -2.21 1.95
N PRO A 302 -1.46 -1.10 1.30
CA PRO A 302 -0.60 -1.15 0.12
C PRO A 302 0.75 -1.76 0.49
N ASP A 303 1.25 -2.66 -0.36
CA ASP A 303 2.52 -3.39 -0.14
C ASP A 303 2.57 -4.22 1.15
N SER A 304 1.43 -4.54 1.76
CA SER A 304 1.39 -5.53 2.85
C SER A 304 1.96 -6.87 2.38
N LEU A 305 2.38 -7.72 3.31
CA LEU A 305 2.88 -9.04 2.97
C LEU A 305 1.86 -9.81 2.12
N LEU A 306 0.55 -9.60 2.36
CA LEU A 306 -0.51 -10.14 1.52
C LEU A 306 -0.50 -9.55 0.11
N GLN A 307 -0.60 -8.22 -0.03
CA GLN A 307 -0.70 -7.59 -1.35
C GLN A 307 0.58 -7.74 -2.18
N TRP A 308 1.73 -7.94 -1.53
CA TRP A 308 3.01 -8.28 -2.15
C TRP A 308 3.13 -9.77 -2.52
N GLY A 309 2.14 -10.59 -2.18
CA GLY A 309 2.00 -11.96 -2.67
C GLY A 309 2.63 -13.05 -1.80
N PHE A 310 3.09 -12.73 -0.60
CA PHE A 310 3.70 -13.74 0.30
C PHE A 310 2.70 -14.80 0.79
N PHE A 311 1.39 -14.52 0.71
CA PHE A 311 0.33 -15.42 1.15
C PHE A 311 -0.58 -15.90 0.02
N ASN A 312 -0.14 -15.79 -1.24
CA ASN A 312 -0.95 -16.16 -2.41
C ASN A 312 -1.54 -17.57 -2.34
N ASN A 313 -0.82 -18.52 -1.72
CA ASN A 313 -1.29 -19.90 -1.56
C ASN A 313 -2.62 -20.01 -0.80
N ALA A 314 -2.94 -19.08 0.12
CA ALA A 314 -4.22 -19.08 0.83
C ALA A 314 -5.40 -18.64 -0.06
N PHE A 315 -5.13 -18.05 -1.22
CA PHE A 315 -6.12 -17.50 -2.16
C PHE A 315 -6.14 -18.26 -3.49
N GLU A 316 -5.45 -19.39 -3.57
CA GLU A 316 -5.42 -20.26 -4.73
C GLU A 316 -6.19 -21.54 -4.42
N ARG A 317 -7.26 -21.80 -5.19
CA ARG A 317 -8.04 -23.02 -5.06
C ARG A 317 -7.21 -24.19 -5.57
N LYS A 318 -6.99 -25.19 -4.72
CA LYS A 318 -6.19 -26.39 -5.04
C LYS A 318 -7.04 -27.52 -5.56
N GLU A 319 -8.15 -27.78 -4.88
CA GLU A 319 -9.01 -28.93 -5.14
C GLU A 319 -10.40 -28.50 -5.61
N TYR A 320 -11.03 -29.40 -6.35
CA TYR A 320 -12.43 -29.27 -6.75
C TYR A 320 -13.09 -30.65 -6.72
N MET A 321 -14.40 -30.66 -6.52
CA MET A 321 -15.21 -31.86 -6.64
C MET A 321 -15.69 -31.95 -8.09
N GLU A 322 -15.42 -33.08 -8.75
CA GLU A 322 -15.92 -33.35 -10.10
C GLU A 322 -17.44 -33.30 -10.13
N ASP A 323 -18.03 -32.78 -11.21
CA ASP A 323 -19.46 -32.48 -11.27
C ASP A 323 -20.35 -33.71 -10.97
N TYR A 324 -19.94 -34.90 -11.42
CA TYR A 324 -20.68 -36.13 -11.17
C TYR A 324 -20.61 -36.59 -9.71
N VAL A 325 -19.48 -36.34 -9.02
CA VAL A 325 -19.34 -36.62 -7.58
C VAL A 325 -20.15 -35.60 -6.78
N ALA A 326 -20.11 -34.32 -7.17
CA ALA A 326 -20.86 -33.27 -6.54
C ALA A 326 -22.37 -33.49 -6.64
N GLU A 327 -22.86 -34.02 -7.77
CA GLU A 327 -24.25 -34.41 -7.97
C GLU A 327 -24.68 -35.53 -7.00
N ASP A 328 -23.88 -36.59 -6.88
CA ASP A 328 -24.19 -37.69 -5.94
C ASP A 328 -24.16 -37.22 -4.49
N VAL A 329 -23.18 -36.40 -4.10
CA VAL A 329 -23.09 -35.77 -2.78
C VAL A 329 -24.29 -34.85 -2.53
N ALA A 330 -24.68 -34.03 -3.50
CA ALA A 330 -25.82 -33.13 -3.38
C ALA A 330 -27.11 -33.92 -3.14
N ARG A 331 -27.36 -34.99 -3.90
CA ARG A 331 -28.54 -35.84 -3.74
C ARG A 331 -28.61 -36.47 -2.36
N ASP A 332 -27.49 -36.98 -1.89
CA ASP A 332 -27.36 -37.61 -0.58
C ASP A 332 -27.54 -36.59 0.57
N MET A 333 -26.95 -35.40 0.47
CA MET A 333 -27.14 -34.31 1.42
C MET A 333 -28.61 -33.86 1.48
N LEU A 334 -29.26 -33.67 0.32
CA LEU A 334 -30.66 -33.27 0.23
C LEU A 334 -31.63 -34.34 0.76
N ALA A 335 -31.29 -35.63 0.61
CA ALA A 335 -32.10 -36.74 1.11
C ALA A 335 -32.05 -36.84 2.65
N ARG A 336 -30.92 -36.49 3.25
CA ARG A 336 -30.70 -36.57 4.71
C ARG A 336 -31.11 -35.31 5.46
N ASP A 337 -31.06 -34.13 4.81
CA ASP A 337 -31.32 -32.85 5.44
C ASP A 337 -32.45 -32.07 4.71
N PRO A 338 -33.70 -32.19 5.19
CA PRO A 338 -34.83 -31.44 4.64
C PRO A 338 -34.70 -29.91 4.77
N ALA A 339 -33.95 -29.40 5.76
CA ALA A 339 -33.75 -27.96 5.95
C ALA A 339 -32.78 -27.42 4.90
N LEU A 340 -31.68 -28.15 4.64
CA LEU A 340 -30.78 -27.83 3.53
C LEU A 340 -31.50 -27.86 2.18
N LYS A 341 -32.40 -28.82 1.98
CA LYS A 341 -33.24 -28.87 0.78
C LYS A 341 -34.10 -27.61 0.62
N ALA A 342 -34.80 -27.19 1.67
CA ALA A 342 -35.58 -25.96 1.64
C ALA A 342 -34.70 -24.73 1.38
N GLN A 343 -33.49 -24.66 1.95
CA GLN A 343 -32.54 -23.58 1.71
C GLN A 343 -32.10 -23.52 0.25
N PHE A 344 -31.77 -24.67 -0.35
CA PHE A 344 -31.37 -24.76 -1.76
C PHE A 344 -32.51 -24.36 -2.70
N GLU A 345 -33.72 -24.87 -2.46
CA GLU A 345 -34.92 -24.52 -3.25
C GLU A 345 -35.28 -23.04 -3.14
N GLN A 346 -35.19 -22.46 -1.93
CA GLN A 346 -35.39 -21.04 -1.71
C GLN A 346 -34.38 -20.21 -2.50
N ARG A 347 -33.10 -20.61 -2.49
CA ARG A 347 -32.06 -19.92 -3.25
C ARG A 347 -32.28 -20.05 -4.77
N LEU A 348 -32.68 -21.23 -5.25
CA LEU A 348 -33.06 -21.43 -6.65
C LEU A 348 -34.21 -20.52 -7.09
N ALA A 349 -35.20 -20.30 -6.23
CA ALA A 349 -36.33 -19.42 -6.54
C ALA A 349 -35.98 -17.92 -6.42
N GLY A 350 -35.08 -17.56 -5.51
CA GLY A 350 -34.76 -16.17 -5.16
C GLY A 350 -33.55 -15.56 -5.88
N ASP A 351 -32.68 -16.37 -6.48
CA ASP A 351 -31.44 -15.93 -7.13
C ASP A 351 -31.36 -16.49 -8.55
N ALA A 352 -31.78 -15.68 -9.52
CA ALA A 352 -31.80 -16.06 -10.94
C ALA A 352 -30.40 -16.35 -11.51
N ALA A 353 -29.35 -15.69 -11.00
CA ALA A 353 -27.98 -15.93 -11.44
C ALA A 353 -27.49 -17.30 -10.95
N PHE A 354 -27.74 -17.62 -9.68
CA PHE A 354 -27.48 -18.95 -9.13
C PHE A 354 -28.30 -20.05 -9.83
N ALA A 355 -29.57 -19.77 -10.11
CA ALA A 355 -30.40 -20.69 -10.87
C ALA A 355 -29.85 -20.90 -12.30
N ALA A 356 -29.31 -19.88 -12.96
CA ALA A 356 -28.78 -20.05 -14.31
C ALA A 356 -27.40 -20.76 -14.37
N ASP A 357 -26.73 -20.98 -13.23
CA ASP A 357 -25.35 -21.49 -13.18
C ASP A 357 -25.26 -22.89 -12.53
N PRO A 358 -25.16 -23.97 -13.35
CA PRO A 358 -24.99 -25.33 -12.84
C PRO A 358 -23.78 -25.52 -11.92
N LYS A 359 -22.67 -24.82 -12.18
CA LYS A 359 -21.45 -24.93 -11.37
C LYS A 359 -21.66 -24.29 -10.01
N ALA A 360 -22.30 -23.12 -9.96
CA ALA A 360 -22.63 -22.46 -8.70
C ALA A 360 -23.53 -23.34 -7.82
N ARG A 361 -24.49 -24.07 -8.43
CA ARG A 361 -25.37 -25.00 -7.73
C ARG A 361 -24.61 -26.19 -7.13
N LEU A 362 -23.70 -26.80 -7.88
CA LEU A 362 -22.88 -27.91 -7.36
C LEU A 362 -21.89 -27.42 -6.29
N GLU A 363 -21.29 -26.24 -6.49
CA GLU A 363 -20.38 -25.64 -5.52
C GLU A 363 -21.07 -25.32 -4.19
N PHE A 364 -22.37 -25.00 -4.19
CA PHE A 364 -23.14 -24.82 -2.96
C PHE A 364 -23.07 -26.06 -2.05
N PHE A 365 -23.23 -27.26 -2.60
CA PHE A 365 -23.12 -28.50 -1.84
C PHE A 365 -21.66 -28.82 -1.48
N TYR A 366 -20.74 -28.62 -2.42
CA TYR A 366 -19.32 -28.88 -2.16
C TYR A 366 -18.81 -28.05 -0.98
N ARG A 367 -19.18 -26.77 -0.88
CA ARG A 367 -18.80 -25.89 0.24
C ARG A 367 -19.31 -26.33 1.61
N LEU A 368 -20.35 -27.15 1.64
CA LEU A 368 -20.93 -27.73 2.86
C LEU A 368 -20.38 -29.13 3.17
N HIS A 369 -19.66 -29.74 2.22
CA HIS A 369 -19.07 -31.05 2.37
C HIS A 369 -17.79 -30.99 3.21
N SER A 370 -17.48 -32.06 3.95
CA SER A 370 -16.32 -32.14 4.86
C SER A 370 -14.96 -32.08 4.17
N SER A 371 -14.92 -32.23 2.84
CA SER A 371 -13.70 -32.09 2.02
C SER A 371 -13.47 -30.69 1.48
N TRP A 372 -14.35 -29.73 1.78
CA TRP A 372 -14.11 -28.33 1.45
C TRP A 372 -12.95 -27.78 2.27
N ASP A 373 -11.99 -27.14 1.61
CA ASP A 373 -10.90 -26.44 2.29
C ASP A 373 -11.45 -25.16 2.95
N GLU A 374 -11.67 -25.22 4.26
CA GLU A 374 -12.18 -24.08 5.03
C GLU A 374 -11.21 -22.88 5.05
N ARG A 375 -9.95 -23.09 4.66
CA ARG A 375 -8.90 -22.07 4.64
C ARG A 375 -8.79 -21.36 3.29
N TYR A 376 -9.46 -21.84 2.25
CA TYR A 376 -9.51 -21.13 0.98
C TYR A 376 -10.08 -19.72 1.17
N GLN A 377 -9.36 -18.70 0.70
CA GLN A 377 -9.62 -17.26 0.89
C GLN A 377 -9.55 -16.75 2.33
N LEU A 378 -9.04 -17.54 3.28
CA LEU A 378 -8.81 -17.12 4.65
C LEU A 378 -7.38 -16.57 4.79
N TYR A 379 -7.27 -15.31 5.21
CA TYR A 379 -5.98 -14.68 5.45
C TYR A 379 -5.28 -15.35 6.66
N PRO A 380 -4.00 -15.76 6.55
CA PRO A 380 -3.34 -16.49 7.63
C PRO A 380 -3.03 -15.67 8.89
N VAL A 381 -2.92 -14.34 8.77
CA VAL A 381 -2.64 -13.48 9.93
C VAL A 381 -3.96 -13.15 10.62
N LEU A 382 -3.95 -13.21 11.95
CA LEU A 382 -5.09 -12.94 12.81
C LEU A 382 -4.85 -11.65 13.60
N ARG A 383 -5.92 -11.08 14.15
CA ARG A 383 -5.84 -10.03 15.18
C ARG A 383 -6.26 -10.56 16.53
N THR A 384 -5.81 -9.92 17.59
CA THR A 384 -6.25 -10.23 18.95
C THR A 384 -6.40 -8.96 19.79
N ALA A 385 -7.30 -9.02 20.77
CA ALA A 385 -7.39 -8.05 21.84
C ALA A 385 -6.48 -8.39 23.03
N GLN A 386 -5.94 -9.62 23.09
CA GLN A 386 -5.02 -10.05 24.13
C GLN A 386 -3.66 -9.40 23.97
N THR A 387 -3.04 -9.04 25.09
CA THR A 387 -1.76 -8.32 25.13
C THR A 387 -0.61 -9.18 25.66
N GLN A 388 -0.89 -10.43 26.06
CA GLN A 388 0.07 -11.34 26.69
C GLN A 388 -0.21 -12.78 26.21
N PHE A 389 0.86 -13.52 25.92
CA PHE A 389 0.86 -14.90 25.42
C PHE A 389 1.99 -15.73 26.03
#